data_AF-A0A1Q8ZDY3-F1
#
_entry.id   AF-A0A1Q8ZDY3-F1
#
_cell.length_a   1.000
_cell.length_b   1.000
_cell.length_c   1.000
_cell.angle_alpha   90.00
_cell.angle_beta   90.00
_cell.angle_gamma   90.00
#
_symmetry.space_group_name_H-M   'P 1'
#
loop_
_entity.id
_entity.type
_entity.pdbx_description
1 polymer ?
#
loop_
_entity_poly.entity_id
_entity_poly.type
_entity_poly.pdbx_seq_one_letter_code
_entity_poly.pdbx_strand_id
1 'polypeptide(L)'
;MTRVDIKKCQVELRPTDREYLENLLRKGQLGARQFKRATGLLELHRGKSIGAVATTLSVSEATVRTWRDRYERFSAQMEQILWL
;
A
#
# COMPACT_ATOMS: atom_id res chain seq x y z
N MET A 1 20.96 21.39 11.70
CA MET A 1 20.91 20.84 10.32
C MET A 1 20.04 19.58 10.36
N THR A 2 18.72 19.74 10.23
CA THR A 2 17.79 18.61 10.24
C THR A 2 18.05 17.79 8.98
N ARG A 3 18.64 16.60 9.13
CA ARG A 3 18.59 15.59 8.07
C ARG A 3 17.11 15.32 7.85
N VAL A 4 16.55 15.88 6.80
CA VAL A 4 15.29 15.40 6.25
C VAL A 4 15.68 14.05 5.68
N ASP A 5 15.56 12.99 6.48
CA ASP A 5 15.67 11.63 5.99
C ASP A 5 14.50 11.45 5.03
N ILE A 6 14.72 11.77 3.76
CA ILE A 6 13.76 11.56 2.67
C ILE A 6 13.61 10.04 2.55
N LYS A 7 12.80 9.46 3.44
CA LYS A 7 12.51 8.04 3.50
C LYS A 7 11.76 7.72 2.20
N LYS A 8 12.51 7.22 1.21
CA LYS A 8 12.06 6.61 -0.06
C LYS A 8 11.19 5.35 0.14
N CYS A 9 10.40 5.31 1.20
CA CYS A 9 9.53 4.21 1.58
C CYS A 9 8.05 4.55 1.37
N GLN A 10 7.72 5.78 0.98
CA GLN A 10 6.36 6.24 0.78
C GLN A 10 5.84 5.81 -0.61
N VAL A 11 4.53 5.61 -0.72
CA VAL A 11 3.85 5.42 -1.99
C VAL A 11 2.87 6.57 -2.20
N GLU A 12 2.95 7.23 -3.35
CA GLU A 12 1.99 8.28 -3.69
C GLU A 12 0.79 7.64 -4.39
N LEU A 13 -0.28 7.41 -3.63
CA LEU A 13 -1.54 6.94 -4.18
C LEU A 13 -2.26 8.09 -4.88
N ARG A 14 -2.79 7.84 -6.07
CA ARG A 14 -3.74 8.75 -6.70
C ARG A 14 -5.00 8.86 -5.82
N PRO A 15 -5.68 10.02 -5.79
CA PRO A 15 -6.88 10.19 -4.98
C PRO A 15 -7.96 9.13 -5.22
N THR A 16 -8.18 8.75 -6.48
CA THR A 16 -9.14 7.71 -6.89
C THR A 16 -8.76 6.32 -6.38
N ASP A 17 -7.47 5.95 -6.48
CA ASP A 17 -6.98 4.66 -6.00
C ASP A 17 -7.05 4.59 -4.47
N ARG A 18 -6.73 5.69 -3.77
CA ARG A 18 -6.87 5.78 -2.32
C ARG A 18 -8.32 5.54 -1.90
N GLU A 19 -9.25 6.26 -2.52
CA GLU A 19 -10.68 6.14 -2.22
C GLU A 19 -11.21 4.74 -2.52
N TYR A 20 -10.76 4.14 -3.62
CA TYR A 20 -11.07 2.75 -3.96
C TYR A 20 -10.60 1.77 -2.87
N LEU A 21 -9.34 1.88 -2.43
CA LEU A 21 -8.80 1.00 -1.38
C LEU A 21 -9.50 1.20 -0.03
N GLU A 22 -9.86 2.45 0.32
CA GLU A 22 -10.63 2.74 1.53
C GLU A 22 -12.04 2.14 1.47
N ASN A 23 -12.73 2.29 0.33
CA ASN A 23 -14.03 1.68 0.11
C ASN A 23 -13.97 0.15 0.11
N LEU A 24 -12.89 -0.42 -0.44
CA LEU A 24 -12.67 -1.85 -0.46
C LEU A 24 -12.56 -2.41 0.96
N LEU A 25 -11.78 -1.76 1.84
CA LEU A 25 -11.66 -2.14 3.25
C LEU A 25 -12.98 -2.03 4.01
N ARG A 26 -13.81 -1.02 3.69
CA ARG A 26 -15.13 -0.81 4.33
C ARG A 26 -16.15 -1.91 4.02
N LYS A 27 -16.05 -2.56 2.86
CA LYS A 27 -17.00 -3.62 2.44
C LYS A 27 -16.86 -4.92 3.23
N GLY A 28 -15.76 -5.12 3.96
CA GLY A 28 -15.60 -6.22 4.92
C GLY A 28 -15.50 -7.64 4.35
N GLN A 29 -15.74 -7.87 3.07
CA GLN A 29 -15.73 -9.20 2.42
C GLN A 29 -14.42 -9.51 1.68
N LEU A 30 -13.27 -9.07 2.21
CA LEU A 30 -11.98 -9.29 1.58
C LEU A 30 -11.29 -10.53 2.13
N GLY A 31 -10.67 -11.31 1.24
CA GLY A 31 -9.70 -12.32 1.67
C GLY A 31 -8.54 -11.68 2.43
N ALA A 32 -7.98 -12.38 3.41
CA ALA A 32 -6.92 -11.84 4.29
C ALA A 32 -5.73 -11.23 3.53
N ARG A 33 -5.38 -11.79 2.36
CA ARG A 33 -4.30 -11.25 1.50
C ARG A 33 -4.66 -9.89 0.89
N GLN A 34 -5.89 -9.73 0.42
CA GLN A 34 -6.40 -8.48 -0.16
C GLN A 34 -6.45 -7.40 0.92
N PHE A 35 -6.97 -7.74 2.10
CA PHE A 35 -7.04 -6.84 3.24
C PHE A 35 -5.64 -6.32 3.63
N LYS A 36 -4.66 -7.22 3.78
CA LYS A 36 -3.28 -6.85 4.12
C LYS A 36 -2.66 -5.96 3.04
N ARG A 37 -2.87 -6.26 1.76
CA ARG A 37 -2.31 -5.46 0.66
C ARG A 37 -2.90 -4.06 0.59
N ALA A 38 -4.23 -3.94 0.68
CA ALA A 38 -4.92 -2.65 0.67
C ALA A 38 -4.50 -1.80 1.88
N THR A 39 -4.49 -2.40 3.07
CA THR A 39 -4.00 -1.74 4.29
C THR A 39 -2.55 -1.31 4.15
N GLY A 40 -1.69 -2.19 3.63
CA GLY A 40 -0.26 -1.89 3.43
C GLY A 40 -0.03 -0.68 2.53
N LEU A 41 -0.70 -0.61 1.38
CA LEU A 41 -0.57 0.53 0.45
C LEU A 41 -1.06 1.84 1.07
N LEU A 42 -2.19 1.83 1.79
CA LEU A 42 -2.71 3.02 2.46
C LEU A 42 -1.77 3.51 3.58
N GLU A 43 -1.20 2.58 4.35
CA GLU A 43 -0.28 2.94 5.44
C GLU A 43 1.06 3.49 4.92
N LEU A 44 1.57 2.94 3.81
CA LEU A 44 2.73 3.52 3.12
C LEU A 44 2.41 4.92 2.59
N HIS A 45 1.20 5.16 2.08
CA HIS A 45 0.76 6.47 1.62
C HIS A 45 0.65 7.49 2.74
N ARG A 46 0.21 7.04 3.93
CA ARG A 46 0.19 7.84 5.17
C ARG A 46 1.58 8.10 5.76
N GLY A 47 2.63 7.63 5.11
CA GLY A 47 4.02 7.91 5.48
C GLY A 47 4.66 6.90 6.42
N LYS A 48 4.03 5.75 6.70
CA LYS A 48 4.69 4.69 7.47
C LYS A 48 5.84 4.08 6.68
N SER A 49 6.88 3.63 7.39
CA SER A 49 7.98 2.89 6.77
C SER A 49 7.55 1.47 6.40
N ILE A 50 8.25 0.89 5.41
CA ILE A 50 8.08 -0.51 4.99
C ILE A 50 8.18 -1.47 6.19
N GLY A 51 9.17 -1.27 7.07
CA GLY A 51 9.33 -2.08 8.29
C GLY A 51 8.14 -1.97 9.25
N ALA A 52 7.64 -0.75 9.51
CA ALA A 52 6.49 -0.56 10.38
C ALA A 52 5.22 -1.23 9.83
N VAL A 53 5.00 -1.13 8.52
CA VAL A 53 3.89 -1.80 7.83
C VAL A 53 4.04 -3.31 7.87
N ALA A 54 5.25 -3.84 7.62
CA ALA A 54 5.56 -5.26 7.65
C ALA A 54 5.29 -5.87 9.04
N THR A 55 5.76 -5.21 10.11
CA THR A 55 5.50 -5.61 11.49
C THR A 55 4.00 -5.59 11.81
N THR A 56 3.29 -4.52 11.44
CA THR A 56 1.84 -4.38 11.71
C THR A 56 1.02 -5.48 11.05
N LEU A 57 1.37 -5.86 9.82
CA LEU A 57 0.62 -6.84 9.02
C LEU A 57 1.15 -8.27 9.16
N SER A 58 2.21 -8.47 9.95
CA SER A 58 2.93 -9.74 10.12
C SER A 58 3.28 -10.36 8.76
N VAL A 59 4.02 -9.60 7.95
CA VAL A 59 4.57 -10.00 6.65
C VAL A 59 6.03 -9.54 6.54
N SER A 60 6.75 -10.02 5.54
CA SER A 60 8.14 -9.58 5.32
C SER A 60 8.20 -8.18 4.70
N GLU A 61 9.28 -7.44 4.94
CA GLU A 61 9.55 -6.16 4.27
C GLU A 61 9.62 -6.31 2.73
N ALA A 62 10.14 -7.43 2.24
CA ALA A 62 10.22 -7.73 0.81
C ALA A 62 8.82 -7.85 0.17
N THR A 63 7.86 -8.41 0.91
CA THR A 63 6.45 -8.46 0.49
C THR A 63 5.87 -7.06 0.35
N VAL A 64 6.11 -6.18 1.32
CA VAL A 64 5.62 -4.80 1.29
C VAL A 64 6.27 -3.99 0.17
N ARG A 65 7.59 -4.15 -0.07
CA ARG A 65 8.29 -3.58 -1.24
C ARG A 65 7.64 -4.01 -2.54
N THR A 66 7.37 -5.31 -2.69
CA THR A 66 6.71 -5.85 -3.89
C THR A 66 5.34 -5.21 -4.12
N TRP A 67 4.56 -4.94 -3.08
CA TRP A 67 3.26 -4.26 -3.23
C TRP A 67 3.43 -2.84 -3.74
N ARG A 68 4.34 -2.06 -3.16
CA ARG A 68 4.67 -0.70 -3.61
C ARG A 68 5.15 -0.70 -5.06
N ASP A 69 6.16 -1.50 -5.38
CA ASP A 69 6.80 -1.51 -6.70
C ASP A 69 5.78 -1.93 -7.79
N ARG A 70 4.88 -2.86 -7.46
CA ARG A 70 3.75 -3.20 -8.34
C ARG A 70 2.77 -2.04 -8.50
N TYR A 71 2.41 -1.36 -7.41
CA TYR A 71 1.52 -0.22 -7.50
C TYR A 71 2.14 0.88 -8.39
N GLU A 72 3.39 1.25 -8.16
CA GLU A 72 4.10 2.27 -8.94
C GLU A 72 4.16 1.89 -10.42
N ARG A 73 4.51 0.64 -10.74
CA ARG A 73 4.58 0.13 -12.12
C ARG A 73 3.24 0.09 -12.84
N PHE A 74 2.16 -0.24 -12.15
CA PHE A 74 0.83 -0.47 -12.75
C PHE A 74 -0.19 0.64 -12.42
N SER A 75 0.25 1.74 -11.83
CA SER A 75 -0.59 2.88 -11.43
C SER A 75 -1.38 3.48 -12.60
N ALA A 76 -1.01 3.21 -13.86
CA ALA A 76 -1.81 3.59 -15.03
C ALA A 76 -3.12 2.77 -15.22
N GLN A 77 -3.29 1.61 -14.56
CA GLN A 77 -4.35 0.64 -14.90
C GLN A 77 -5.13 0.05 -13.70
N MET A 78 -5.13 0.70 -12.53
CA MET A 78 -5.87 0.22 -11.35
C MET A 78 -7.37 -0.04 -11.59
N GLU A 79 -7.96 0.49 -12.67
CA GLU A 79 -9.37 0.24 -13.02
C GLU A 79 -9.66 -1.12 -13.69
N GLN A 80 -8.66 -1.94 -14.04
CA GLN A 80 -8.93 -3.18 -14.81
C GLN A 80 -8.18 -4.44 -14.37
N ILE A 81 -7.22 -4.38 -13.45
CA ILE A 81 -6.44 -5.59 -13.13
C ILE A 81 -6.99 -6.28 -11.88
N LEU A 82 -7.76 -7.34 -12.16
CA LEU A 82 -8.10 -8.46 -11.29
C LEU A 82 -6.87 -8.92 -10.46
N TRP A 83 -6.61 -8.26 -9.33
CA TRP A 83 -5.58 -8.64 -8.35
C TRP A 83 -6.09 -8.52 -6.91
N LEU A 84 -7.41 -8.67 -6.77
CA LEU A 84 -8.11 -8.88 -5.51
C LEU A 84 -8.68 -10.29 -5.52
#